data_AF-A0A7S0XCF4-F1
#
_entry.id   AF-A0A7S0XCF4-F1
#
_cell.length_a   1.000
_cell.length_b   1.000
_cell.length_c   1.000
_cell.angle_alpha   90.00
_cell.angle_beta   90.00
_cell.angle_gamma   90.00
#
_symmetry.space_group_name_H-M   'P 1'
#
loop_
_entity.id
_entity.type
_entity.pdbx_description
1 polymer ?
#
loop_
_entity_poly.entity_id
_entity_poly.type
_entity_poly.pdbx_seq_one_letter_code
_entity_poly.pdbx_strand_id
1 'polypeptide(L)'
;MISTNRGTEEIYESLPQSYNNSYDDSKVNQFINKSISIYSKQSEDIITTTISPTEAFEVFSGKLFFNNSNIYQYTPSLPDKSTESPIQKLLRIKRELTDLQSDLTIVTQDEKSADATIWNILLNETNNLLSTSESLENHRTFNVLKNKSEFNLNKLKECIEDIKKSNLPFSNDTKINQSNSSLSSEEYLQQLENRVFTLECILGNSTNTIEVNRAFTSNLVSSSKSAVSLGNVPLIESLVKLEEKVSLLDSTALEGIRAKAAALRIELEAASKAKTSIAETRAFEAYKKVEDLHTLVQKIDSIVDELPAVVLRFKSLENIHFSSVDFVSKL
;
A
#
# COMPACT_ATOMS: atom_id res chain seq x y z
N MET A 1 -84.86 14.25 -4.03
CA MET A 1 -84.04 13.03 -3.85
C MET A 1 -82.90 13.16 -4.85
N ILE A 2 -81.63 13.35 -4.50
CA ILE A 2 -80.79 12.65 -3.53
C ILE A 2 -79.73 13.64 -3.00
N SER A 3 -79.54 13.69 -1.69
CA SER A 3 -78.50 14.46 -0.99
C SER A 3 -77.15 13.77 -1.11
N THR A 4 -76.09 14.51 -1.46
CA THR A 4 -74.71 14.04 -1.34
C THR A 4 -74.05 14.67 -0.10
N ASN A 5 -73.92 13.82 0.91
CA ASN A 5 -73.30 14.09 2.20
C ASN A 5 -71.78 13.92 2.05
N ARG A 6 -70.98 14.99 2.16
CA ARG A 6 -69.51 14.89 2.24
C ARG A 6 -69.09 14.78 3.70
N GLY A 7 -68.92 13.54 4.17
CA GLY A 7 -68.27 13.25 5.44
C GLY A 7 -66.76 13.36 5.30
N THR A 8 -66.14 14.13 6.19
CA THR A 8 -64.70 14.18 6.46
C THR A 8 -64.34 13.00 7.37
N GLU A 9 -63.73 11.96 6.80
CA GLU A 9 -63.12 10.88 7.60
C GLU A 9 -61.65 11.22 7.85
N GLU A 10 -61.36 11.61 9.09
CA GLU A 10 -60.00 11.71 9.63
C GLU A 10 -59.46 10.29 9.87
N ILE A 11 -58.45 9.91 9.09
CA ILE A 11 -57.70 8.66 9.27
C ILE A 11 -56.66 8.91 10.36
N TYR A 12 -56.93 8.48 11.59
CA TYR A 12 -55.91 8.37 12.63
C TYR A 12 -55.13 7.06 12.42
N GLU A 13 -53.90 7.15 11.92
CA GLU A 13 -52.92 6.06 12.01
C GLU A 13 -52.45 5.93 13.47
N SER A 14 -52.95 4.90 14.15
CA SER A 14 -52.45 4.48 15.45
C SER A 14 -51.04 3.90 15.31
N LEU A 15 -50.06 4.49 15.99
CA LEU A 15 -48.71 3.92 16.14
C LEU A 15 -48.79 2.52 16.80
N PRO A 16 -48.00 1.54 16.34
CA PRO A 16 -48.00 0.21 16.92
C PRO A 16 -47.49 0.25 18.36
N GLN A 17 -48.26 -0.34 19.26
CA GLN A 17 -47.88 -0.58 20.65
C GLN A 17 -46.57 -1.39 20.68
N SER A 18 -45.57 -0.84 21.35
CA SER A 18 -44.32 -1.51 21.67
C SER A 18 -44.60 -2.77 22.49
N TYR A 19 -44.47 -3.93 21.85
CA TYR A 19 -44.40 -5.21 22.56
C TYR A 19 -43.15 -5.21 23.43
N ASN A 20 -43.35 -5.18 24.75
CA ASN A 20 -42.33 -5.46 25.77
C ASN A 20 -41.93 -6.93 25.67
N ASN A 21 -41.04 -7.19 24.72
CA ASN A 21 -40.41 -8.48 24.55
C ASN A 21 -39.15 -8.49 25.42
N SER A 22 -39.36 -8.77 26.71
CA SER A 22 -38.32 -9.23 27.64
C SER A 22 -37.84 -10.62 27.20
N TYR A 23 -37.15 -10.68 26.07
CA TYR A 23 -36.41 -11.87 25.69
C TYR A 23 -35.23 -12.01 26.63
N ASP A 24 -35.20 -13.17 27.26
CA ASP A 24 -34.19 -13.71 28.14
C ASP A 24 -32.80 -13.67 27.47
N ASP A 25 -32.09 -12.54 27.64
CA ASP A 25 -30.72 -12.28 27.16
C ASP A 25 -29.73 -13.39 27.57
N SER A 26 -30.06 -14.18 28.58
CA SER A 26 -29.27 -15.34 29.00
C SER A 26 -29.17 -16.42 27.92
N LYS A 27 -30.24 -16.63 27.12
CA LYS A 27 -30.26 -17.64 26.05
C LYS A 27 -29.52 -17.18 24.81
N VAL A 28 -29.62 -15.89 24.47
CA VAL A 28 -28.87 -15.29 23.37
C VAL A 28 -27.38 -15.29 23.69
N ASN A 29 -27.01 -14.92 24.92
CA ASN A 29 -25.61 -14.98 25.37
C ASN A 29 -25.08 -16.43 25.48
N GLN A 30 -25.90 -17.41 25.87
CA GLN A 30 -25.51 -18.83 25.81
C GLN A 30 -25.32 -19.32 24.37
N PHE A 31 -26.15 -18.89 23.42
CA PHE A 31 -25.99 -19.26 22.02
C PHE A 31 -24.78 -18.60 21.40
N ILE A 32 -24.50 -17.33 21.71
CA ILE A 32 -23.30 -16.60 21.28
C ILE A 32 -22.05 -17.27 21.86
N ASN A 33 -22.01 -17.55 23.17
CA ASN A 33 -20.86 -18.23 23.79
C ASN A 33 -20.67 -19.66 23.27
N LYS A 34 -21.75 -20.40 22.99
CA LYS A 34 -21.68 -21.73 22.36
C LYS A 34 -21.17 -21.63 20.92
N SER A 35 -21.58 -20.62 20.16
CA SER A 35 -21.11 -20.36 18.79
C SER A 35 -19.64 -19.96 18.77
N ILE A 36 -19.20 -19.11 19.70
CA ILE A 36 -17.79 -18.71 19.85
C ILE A 36 -16.92 -19.93 20.25
N SER A 37 -17.43 -20.81 21.11
CA SER A 37 -16.72 -22.05 21.48
C SER A 37 -16.59 -23.07 20.34
N ILE A 38 -17.47 -22.99 19.33
CA ILE A 38 -17.41 -23.84 18.13
C ILE A 38 -16.30 -23.35 17.18
N TYR A 39 -16.04 -22.05 17.11
CA TYR A 39 -14.93 -21.50 16.30
C TYR A 39 -13.56 -21.58 17.00
N SER A 40 -13.51 -21.85 18.32
CA SER A 40 -12.26 -22.01 19.05
C SER A 40 -11.83 -23.47 19.26
N LYS A 41 -12.59 -24.46 18.75
CA LYS A 41 -12.08 -25.83 18.62
C LYS A 41 -11.33 -25.93 17.30
N GLN A 42 -10.04 -25.57 17.33
CA GLN A 42 -9.09 -26.16 16.39
C GLN A 42 -9.22 -27.67 16.57
N SER A 43 -9.79 -28.35 15.57
CA SER A 43 -9.80 -29.80 15.50
C SER A 43 -8.35 -30.28 15.56
N GLU A 44 -8.01 -31.10 16.55
CA GLU A 44 -6.66 -31.66 16.74
C GLU A 44 -6.14 -32.41 15.50
N ASP A 45 -7.04 -32.78 14.57
CA ASP A 45 -6.73 -33.47 13.32
C ASP A 45 -6.51 -32.55 12.10
N ILE A 46 -6.70 -31.23 12.21
CA ILE A 46 -6.48 -30.30 11.09
C ILE A 46 -5.17 -29.52 11.30
N ILE A 47 -4.14 -29.93 10.56
CA ILE A 47 -2.88 -29.17 10.47
C ILE A 47 -3.17 -27.87 9.72
N THR A 48 -3.34 -26.79 10.45
CA THR A 48 -3.44 -25.44 9.89
C THR A 48 -2.03 -24.95 9.55
N THR A 49 -1.62 -25.12 8.29
CA THR A 49 -0.37 -24.54 7.80
C THR A 49 -0.63 -23.08 7.41
N THR A 50 0.06 -22.15 8.06
CA THR A 50 0.05 -20.74 7.64
C THR A 50 0.94 -20.60 6.42
N ILE A 51 0.34 -20.31 5.26
CA ILE A 51 1.10 -20.06 4.03
C ILE A 51 1.73 -18.67 4.11
N SER A 52 3.06 -18.62 4.09
CA SER A 52 3.84 -17.40 3.87
C SER A 52 4.17 -17.29 2.38
N PRO A 53 3.55 -16.35 1.63
CA PRO A 53 3.81 -16.21 0.20
C PRO A 53 5.27 -15.87 -0.11
N THR A 54 5.95 -15.17 0.79
CA THR A 54 7.38 -14.82 0.65
C THR A 54 8.26 -16.06 0.74
N GLU A 55 8.02 -16.94 1.71
CA GLU A 55 8.78 -18.19 1.86
C GLU A 55 8.48 -19.16 0.72
N ALA A 56 7.21 -19.26 0.31
CA ALA A 56 6.83 -20.05 -0.86
C ALA A 56 7.51 -19.51 -2.13
N PHE A 57 7.52 -18.20 -2.33
CA PHE A 57 8.22 -17.58 -3.44
C PHE A 57 9.72 -17.89 -3.40
N GLU A 58 10.39 -17.79 -2.24
CA GLU A 58 11.80 -18.15 -2.11
C GLU A 58 12.06 -19.62 -2.50
N VAL A 59 11.21 -20.55 -2.03
CA VAL A 59 11.31 -21.99 -2.30
C VAL A 59 11.07 -22.36 -3.77
N PHE A 60 10.26 -21.58 -4.48
CA PHE A 60 9.91 -21.82 -5.90
C PHE A 60 10.65 -20.90 -6.88
N SER A 61 11.24 -19.81 -6.40
CA SER A 61 12.04 -18.91 -7.23
C SER A 61 13.25 -19.67 -7.80
N GLY A 62 13.31 -19.76 -9.12
CA GLY A 62 14.35 -20.51 -9.84
C GLY A 62 14.01 -21.96 -10.17
N LYS A 63 12.90 -22.53 -9.68
CA LYS A 63 12.40 -23.83 -10.17
C LYS A 63 11.59 -23.61 -11.45
N LEU A 64 12.26 -23.81 -12.59
CA LEU A 64 11.59 -23.82 -13.89
C LEU A 64 11.01 -25.20 -14.14
N PHE A 65 9.68 -25.30 -14.19
CA PHE A 65 9.02 -26.50 -14.68
C PHE A 65 9.04 -26.45 -16.20
N PHE A 66 9.91 -27.24 -16.81
CA PHE A 66 9.82 -27.49 -18.25
C PHE A 66 8.51 -28.22 -18.50
N ASN A 67 7.72 -27.66 -19.41
CA ASN A 67 6.50 -28.28 -19.87
C ASN A 67 6.91 -29.59 -20.55
N ASN A 68 6.84 -30.72 -19.83
CA ASN A 68 6.89 -32.03 -20.45
C ASN A 68 5.58 -32.18 -21.24
N SER A 69 5.51 -31.53 -22.41
CA SER A 69 4.74 -32.09 -23.49
C SER A 69 5.27 -33.51 -23.65
N ASN A 70 4.44 -34.48 -23.27
CA ASN A 70 4.66 -35.90 -23.48
C ASN A 70 4.80 -36.18 -24.98
N ILE A 71 5.95 -35.83 -25.54
CA ILE A 71 6.38 -36.17 -26.88
C ILE A 71 7.56 -37.10 -26.65
N TYR A 72 7.25 -38.40 -26.65
CA TYR A 72 8.24 -39.45 -26.81
C TYR A 72 8.89 -39.29 -28.18
N GLN A 73 9.89 -38.42 -28.28
CA GLN A 73 10.88 -38.49 -29.34
C GLN A 73 12.19 -38.90 -28.71
N TYR A 74 12.41 -40.21 -28.72
CA TYR A 74 13.73 -40.81 -28.62
C TYR A 74 14.57 -40.25 -29.77
N THR A 75 15.36 -39.21 -29.49
CA THR A 75 16.49 -38.83 -30.33
C THR A 75 17.76 -39.22 -29.55
N PRO A 76 18.69 -39.96 -30.17
CA PRO A 76 19.90 -40.38 -29.50
C PRO A 76 20.78 -39.15 -29.25
N SER A 77 20.99 -38.87 -27.96
CA SER A 77 22.05 -38.05 -27.36
C SER A 77 22.99 -37.32 -28.34
N LEU A 78 22.63 -36.10 -28.73
CA LEU A 78 23.61 -35.02 -28.82
C LEU A 78 23.45 -34.15 -27.57
N PRO A 79 24.52 -33.86 -26.82
CA PRO A 79 24.42 -32.97 -25.68
C PRO A 79 24.10 -31.55 -26.18
N ASP A 80 23.03 -31.00 -25.60
CA ASP A 80 22.89 -29.58 -25.28
C ASP A 80 22.94 -28.56 -26.42
N LYS A 81 21.81 -28.35 -27.10
CA LYS A 81 21.54 -27.12 -27.86
C LYS A 81 20.76 -26.05 -27.08
N SER A 82 20.43 -26.26 -25.80
CA SER A 82 19.57 -25.33 -25.04
C SER A 82 20.14 -24.80 -23.72
N THR A 83 21.41 -25.06 -23.37
CA THR A 83 21.98 -24.68 -22.06
C THR A 83 23.29 -23.88 -22.12
N GLU A 84 23.62 -23.25 -23.26
CA GLU A 84 24.77 -22.34 -23.29
C GLU A 84 24.44 -20.99 -22.64
N SER A 85 25.23 -20.58 -21.64
CA SER A 85 25.17 -19.20 -21.15
C SER A 85 25.61 -18.22 -22.24
N PRO A 86 25.11 -16.97 -22.26
CA PRO A 86 25.51 -15.98 -23.27
C PRO A 86 27.03 -15.80 -23.41
N ILE A 87 27.77 -15.92 -22.31
CA ILE A 87 29.23 -15.87 -22.30
C ILE A 87 29.84 -17.11 -22.97
N GLN A 88 29.35 -18.31 -22.65
CA GLN A 88 29.80 -19.54 -23.29
C GLN A 88 29.51 -19.54 -24.80
N LYS A 89 28.35 -19.03 -25.19
CA LYS A 89 27.97 -18.86 -26.59
C LYS A 89 28.93 -17.91 -27.32
N LEU A 90 29.25 -16.77 -26.72
CA LEU A 90 30.20 -15.81 -27.29
C LEU A 90 31.59 -16.45 -27.46
N LEU A 91 32.09 -17.13 -26.43
CA LEU A 91 33.38 -17.83 -26.49
C LEU A 91 33.39 -18.92 -27.57
N ARG A 92 32.29 -19.65 -27.74
CA ARG A 92 32.16 -20.63 -28.83
C ARG A 92 32.19 -19.96 -30.20
N ILE A 93 31.37 -18.92 -30.40
CA ILE A 93 31.31 -18.17 -31.66
C ILE A 93 32.68 -17.58 -32.00
N LYS A 94 33.41 -17.06 -31.01
CA LYS A 94 34.77 -16.54 -31.22
C LYS A 94 35.71 -17.63 -31.74
N ARG A 95 35.66 -18.82 -31.14
CA ARG A 95 36.44 -19.97 -31.60
C ARG A 95 36.04 -20.39 -33.02
N GLU A 96 34.74 -20.49 -33.29
CA GLU A 96 34.22 -20.81 -34.63
C GLU A 96 34.67 -19.77 -35.67
N LEU A 97 34.73 -18.48 -35.31
CA LEU A 97 35.24 -17.41 -36.17
C LEU A 97 36.75 -17.49 -36.39
N THR A 98 37.55 -17.85 -35.37
CA THR A 98 39.00 -18.05 -35.55
C THR A 98 39.30 -19.27 -36.41
N ASP A 99 38.50 -20.34 -36.26
CA ASP A 99 38.61 -21.53 -37.09
C ASP A 99 38.26 -21.19 -38.55
N LEU A 100 37.16 -20.45 -38.77
CA LEU A 100 36.78 -19.95 -40.10
C LEU A 100 37.84 -19.02 -40.72
N GLN A 101 38.44 -18.12 -39.93
CA GLN A 101 39.51 -17.24 -40.39
C GLN A 101 40.72 -18.04 -40.86
N SER A 102 41.11 -19.07 -40.10
CA SER A 102 42.19 -19.99 -40.48
C SER A 102 41.87 -20.69 -41.80
N ASP A 103 40.68 -21.27 -41.93
CA ASP A 103 40.25 -21.99 -43.13
C ASP A 103 40.24 -21.08 -44.37
N LEU A 104 39.73 -19.85 -44.24
CA LEU A 104 39.72 -18.86 -45.32
C LEU A 104 41.14 -18.41 -45.71
N THR A 105 42.06 -18.32 -44.74
CA THR A 105 43.46 -17.98 -45.03
C THR A 105 44.14 -19.07 -45.86
N ILE A 106 43.82 -20.34 -45.60
CA ILE A 106 44.33 -21.48 -46.39
C ILE A 106 43.76 -21.42 -47.82
N VAL A 107 42.44 -21.25 -47.97
CA VAL A 107 41.77 -21.22 -49.27
C VAL A 107 42.22 -20.03 -50.12
N THR A 108 42.38 -18.85 -49.52
CA THR A 108 42.90 -17.65 -50.22
C THR A 108 44.35 -17.80 -50.67
N GLN A 109 45.16 -18.60 -49.97
CA GLN A 109 46.56 -18.86 -50.35
C GLN A 109 46.67 -19.86 -51.51
N ASP A 110 45.74 -20.81 -51.59
CA ASP A 110 45.72 -21.86 -52.62
C ASP A 110 45.07 -21.39 -53.94
N GLU A 111 44.10 -20.47 -53.91
CA GLU A 111 43.43 -19.95 -55.11
C GLU A 111 44.01 -18.62 -55.63
N LYS A 112 44.67 -18.65 -56.79
CA LYS A 112 45.15 -17.46 -57.54
C LYS A 112 44.22 -17.01 -58.69
N SER A 113 43.01 -17.55 -58.77
CA SER A 113 42.03 -17.27 -59.82
C SER A 113 41.15 -16.04 -59.47
N ALA A 114 40.26 -15.64 -60.38
CA ALA A 114 39.34 -14.51 -60.19
C ALA A 114 38.42 -14.67 -58.94
N ASP A 115 38.20 -15.90 -58.48
CA ASP A 115 37.44 -16.24 -57.27
C ASP A 115 38.15 -15.83 -55.97
N ALA A 116 39.45 -15.50 -56.04
CA ALA A 116 40.20 -14.92 -54.93
C ALA A 116 39.56 -13.61 -54.42
N THR A 117 38.80 -12.89 -55.25
CA THR A 117 38.08 -11.68 -54.81
C THR A 117 36.98 -12.00 -53.79
N ILE A 118 36.23 -13.10 -53.96
CA ILE A 118 35.15 -13.49 -53.05
C ILE A 118 35.72 -13.95 -51.71
N TRP A 119 36.77 -14.77 -51.74
CA TRP A 119 37.42 -15.25 -50.53
C TRP A 119 38.09 -14.13 -49.74
N ASN A 120 38.69 -13.14 -50.42
CA ASN A 120 39.24 -11.96 -49.76
C ASN A 120 38.16 -11.07 -49.12
N ILE A 121 36.98 -10.95 -49.75
CA ILE A 121 35.83 -10.26 -49.14
C ILE A 121 35.35 -11.00 -47.90
N LEU A 122 35.20 -12.33 -47.97
CA LEU A 122 34.76 -13.14 -46.83
C LEU A 122 35.78 -13.10 -45.68
N LEU A 123 37.07 -13.12 -46.00
CA LEU A 123 38.16 -12.97 -45.03
C LEU A 123 38.11 -11.58 -44.37
N ASN A 124 37.88 -10.52 -45.15
CA ASN A 124 37.75 -9.16 -44.61
C ASN A 124 36.53 -9.01 -43.70
N GLU A 125 35.38 -9.57 -44.08
CA GLU A 125 34.19 -9.58 -43.23
C GLU A 125 34.38 -10.43 -41.96
N THR A 126 35.08 -11.56 -42.07
CA THR A 126 35.42 -12.40 -40.90
C THR A 126 36.34 -11.65 -39.94
N ASN A 127 37.33 -10.91 -40.47
CA ASN A 127 38.19 -10.04 -39.66
C ASN A 127 37.42 -8.88 -39.02
N ASN A 128 36.47 -8.29 -39.76
CA ASN A 128 35.59 -7.26 -39.24
C ASN A 128 34.73 -7.80 -38.09
N LEU A 129 34.10 -8.97 -38.26
CA LEU A 129 33.33 -9.66 -37.22
C LEU A 129 34.20 -9.98 -36.00
N LEU A 130 35.42 -10.45 -36.19
CA LEU A 130 36.37 -10.71 -35.10
C LEU A 130 36.67 -9.41 -34.32
N SER A 131 36.92 -8.29 -35.02
CA SER A 131 37.17 -7.00 -34.39
C SER A 131 35.95 -6.46 -33.61
N THR A 132 34.74 -6.65 -34.13
CA THR A 132 33.51 -6.28 -33.41
C THR A 132 33.30 -7.17 -32.19
N SER A 133 33.62 -8.46 -32.27
CA SER A 133 33.57 -9.40 -31.15
C SER A 133 34.56 -9.00 -30.04
N GLU A 134 35.79 -8.62 -30.40
CA GLU A 134 36.79 -8.10 -29.46
C GLU A 134 36.36 -6.76 -28.83
N SER A 135 35.76 -5.87 -29.62
CA SER A 135 35.17 -4.63 -29.09
C SER A 135 34.04 -4.91 -28.09
N LEU A 136 33.26 -5.97 -28.31
CA LEU A 136 32.19 -6.39 -27.40
C LEU A 136 32.76 -6.96 -26.09
N GLU A 137 33.83 -7.77 -26.15
CA GLU A 137 34.52 -8.30 -24.97
C GLU A 137 35.10 -7.19 -24.08
N ASN A 138 35.62 -6.14 -24.72
CA ASN A 138 36.16 -4.97 -24.02
C ASN A 138 35.07 -4.04 -23.47
N HIS A 139 33.79 -4.26 -23.82
CA HIS A 139 32.71 -3.44 -23.32
C HIS A 139 32.54 -3.61 -21.80
N ARG A 140 32.35 -2.48 -21.10
CA ARG A 140 32.27 -2.39 -19.62
C ARG A 140 31.29 -3.41 -19.03
N THR A 141 30.19 -3.69 -19.72
CA THR A 141 29.13 -4.62 -19.31
C THR A 141 29.60 -6.08 -19.28
N PHE A 142 30.44 -6.50 -20.23
CA PHE A 142 30.99 -7.85 -20.27
C PHE A 142 32.02 -8.07 -19.16
N ASN A 143 32.82 -7.05 -18.84
CA ASN A 143 33.76 -7.10 -17.72
C ASN A 143 33.04 -7.22 -16.36
N VAL A 144 31.88 -6.58 -16.20
CA VAL A 144 31.03 -6.74 -15.00
C VAL A 144 30.46 -8.16 -14.91
N LEU A 145 30.04 -8.76 -16.03
CA LEU A 145 29.52 -10.14 -16.06
C LEU A 145 30.61 -11.22 -15.84
N LYS A 146 31.84 -10.96 -16.29
CA LYS A 146 32.99 -11.88 -16.13
C LYS A 146 33.47 -11.96 -14.68
N ASN A 147 33.39 -10.85 -13.94
CA ASN A 147 33.82 -10.77 -12.55
C ASN A 147 32.64 -11.04 -11.59
N LYS A 148 32.26 -12.33 -11.46
CA LYS A 148 31.17 -12.78 -10.57
C LYS A 148 31.32 -12.38 -9.09
N SER A 149 32.51 -11.95 -8.64
CA SER A 149 32.81 -11.67 -7.23
C SER A 149 32.46 -10.26 -6.74
N GLU A 150 32.17 -9.30 -7.63
CA GLU A 150 31.88 -7.91 -7.24
C GLU A 150 30.56 -7.41 -7.85
N PHE A 151 29.45 -8.07 -7.51
CA PHE A 151 28.12 -7.70 -7.98
C PHE A 151 27.62 -6.42 -7.29
N ASN A 152 28.13 -5.25 -7.73
CA ASN A 152 27.66 -3.94 -7.27
C ASN A 152 26.53 -3.47 -8.19
N LEU A 153 25.28 -3.56 -7.72
CA LEU A 153 24.06 -3.17 -8.46
C LEU A 153 24.14 -1.75 -9.02
N ASN A 154 24.86 -0.84 -8.35
CA ASN A 154 25.04 0.54 -8.79
C ASN A 154 25.89 0.64 -10.07
N LYS A 155 26.92 -0.20 -10.22
CA LYS A 155 27.75 -0.24 -11.44
C LYS A 155 26.99 -0.84 -12.62
N LEU A 156 26.08 -1.78 -12.36
CA LEU A 156 25.21 -2.40 -13.36
C LEU A 156 24.15 -1.39 -13.86
N LYS A 157 23.55 -0.60 -12.97
CA LYS A 157 22.63 0.49 -13.34
C LYS A 157 23.32 1.53 -14.23
N GLU A 158 24.53 1.94 -13.88
CA GLU A 158 25.32 2.89 -14.69
C GLU A 158 25.60 2.33 -16.09
N CYS A 159 25.97 1.03 -16.19
CA CYS A 159 26.19 0.38 -17.48
C CYS A 159 24.92 0.22 -18.33
N ILE A 160 23.76 0.00 -17.72
CA ILE A 160 22.48 -0.08 -18.44
C ILE A 160 22.11 1.28 -19.04
N GLU A 161 22.34 2.36 -18.30
CA GLU A 161 22.12 3.71 -18.79
C GLU A 161 23.08 4.09 -19.92
N ASP A 162 24.33 3.61 -19.89
CA ASP A 162 25.27 3.78 -20.99
C ASP A 162 24.84 3.00 -22.25
N ILE A 163 24.30 1.77 -22.10
CA ILE A 163 23.76 0.98 -23.23
C ILE A 163 22.52 1.66 -23.84
N LYS A 164 21.63 2.23 -23.03
CA LYS A 164 20.47 2.97 -23.53
C LYS A 164 20.89 4.19 -24.35
N LYS A 165 22.00 4.82 -23.99
CA LYS A 165 22.58 5.97 -24.72
C LYS A 165 23.34 5.54 -25.97
N SER A 166 23.88 4.31 -26.02
CA SER A 166 24.71 3.82 -27.13
C SER A 166 23.96 3.00 -28.18
N ASN A 167 22.69 2.64 -27.98
CA ASN A 167 21.88 1.99 -29.02
C ASN A 167 21.36 3.02 -30.05
N LEU A 168 22.04 2.95 -31.18
CA LEU A 168 22.10 3.79 -32.39
C LEU A 168 20.79 4.14 -33.13
N PRO A 169 20.87 5.13 -34.05
CA PRO A 169 19.80 5.58 -34.92
C PRO A 169 19.58 4.57 -36.05
N PHE A 170 18.41 3.94 -36.11
CA PHE A 170 17.86 3.44 -37.37
C PHE A 170 16.33 3.35 -37.27
N SER A 171 15.72 3.98 -38.27
CA SER A 171 14.32 3.91 -38.69
C SER A 171 13.32 4.92 -38.11
N ASN A 172 12.80 5.70 -39.07
CA ASN A 172 11.83 6.76 -38.98
C ASN A 172 10.43 6.27 -38.62
N ASP A 173 9.61 7.26 -38.24
CA ASP A 173 8.15 7.24 -38.15
C ASP A 173 7.53 6.55 -36.94
N THR A 174 7.66 7.21 -35.79
CA THR A 174 6.46 7.41 -34.97
C THR A 174 6.61 8.67 -34.14
N LYS A 175 5.59 9.54 -34.20
CA LYS A 175 5.41 10.70 -33.32
C LYS A 175 5.33 10.23 -31.86
N ILE A 176 6.47 10.08 -31.21
CA ILE A 176 6.58 9.88 -29.75
C ILE A 176 7.61 10.89 -29.25
N ASN A 177 7.29 12.16 -29.36
CA ASN A 177 8.01 13.23 -28.67
C ASN A 177 7.02 13.92 -27.74
N GLN A 178 6.72 13.27 -26.60
CA GLN A 178 6.14 13.90 -25.41
C GLN A 178 6.16 13.03 -24.11
N SER A 179 6.88 11.90 -24.06
CA SER A 179 6.92 11.04 -22.85
C SER A 179 8.21 11.11 -22.02
N ASN A 180 9.22 11.87 -22.44
CA ASN A 180 10.48 11.94 -21.68
C ASN A 180 10.43 12.89 -20.47
N SER A 181 9.39 13.73 -20.33
CA SER A 181 9.15 14.52 -19.11
C SER A 181 8.16 13.87 -18.14
N SER A 182 7.40 12.86 -18.57
CA SER A 182 6.46 12.13 -17.71
C SER A 182 7.17 11.08 -16.87
N LEU A 183 8.27 10.49 -17.36
CA LEU A 183 9.06 9.50 -16.61
C LEU A 183 9.61 10.05 -15.28
N SER A 184 10.12 11.29 -15.26
CA SER A 184 10.59 11.89 -14.00
C SER A 184 9.45 12.24 -13.04
N SER A 185 8.29 12.62 -13.58
CA SER A 185 7.10 12.91 -12.78
C SER A 185 6.49 11.64 -12.19
N GLU A 186 6.53 10.54 -12.94
CA GLU A 186 6.04 9.23 -12.53
C GLU A 186 6.99 8.55 -11.55
N GLU A 187 8.31 8.68 -11.73
CA GLU A 187 9.30 8.28 -10.72
C GLU A 187 9.14 9.07 -9.42
N TYR A 188 8.89 10.39 -9.51
CA TYR A 188 8.64 11.21 -8.32
C TYR A 188 7.32 10.83 -7.63
N LEU A 189 6.27 10.56 -8.41
CA LEU A 189 4.99 10.10 -7.90
C LEU A 189 5.14 8.74 -7.21
N GLN A 190 5.86 7.80 -7.81
CA GLN A 190 6.14 6.49 -7.22
C GLN A 190 7.01 6.58 -5.95
N GLN A 191 7.96 7.52 -5.90
CA GLN A 191 8.71 7.83 -4.67
C GLN A 191 7.79 8.41 -3.59
N LEU A 192 6.87 9.27 -3.96
CA LEU A 192 5.92 9.87 -3.03
C LEU A 192 4.93 8.83 -2.51
N GLU A 193 4.44 7.93 -3.37
CA GLU A 193 3.60 6.79 -2.99
C GLU A 193 4.33 5.85 -2.03
N ASN A 194 5.58 5.49 -2.33
CA ASN A 194 6.39 4.66 -1.43
C ASN A 194 6.62 5.35 -0.07
N ARG A 195 6.83 6.67 -0.08
CA ARG A 195 6.98 7.45 1.15
C ARG A 195 5.67 7.55 1.93
N VAL A 196 4.53 7.73 1.26
CA VAL A 196 3.21 7.74 1.90
C VAL A 196 2.90 6.36 2.47
N PHE A 197 3.14 5.29 1.71
CA PHE A 197 2.96 3.92 2.15
C PHE A 197 3.81 3.58 3.39
N THR A 198 5.08 4.00 3.41
CA THR A 198 5.93 3.81 4.60
C THR A 198 5.42 4.62 5.79
N LEU A 199 4.95 5.85 5.59
CA LEU A 199 4.31 6.64 6.64
C LEU A 199 3.03 5.95 7.13
N GLU A 200 2.18 5.43 6.25
CA GLU A 200 0.96 4.68 6.60
C GLU A 200 1.29 3.40 7.36
N CYS A 201 2.35 2.68 6.98
CA CYS A 201 2.82 1.50 7.69
C CYS A 201 3.35 1.83 9.09
N ILE A 202 4.08 2.93 9.26
CA ILE A 202 4.62 3.38 10.56
C ILE A 202 3.51 3.91 11.47
N LEU A 203 2.60 4.73 10.92
CA LEU A 203 1.45 5.25 11.67
C LEU A 203 0.40 4.15 11.93
N GLY A 204 0.48 3.05 11.18
CA GLY A 204 -0.47 1.96 11.19
C GLY A 204 -1.81 2.38 10.59
N ASN A 205 -2.64 1.38 10.26
CA ASN A 205 -4.07 1.63 10.12
C ASN A 205 -4.55 2.17 11.46
N SER A 206 -4.76 3.49 11.57
CA SER A 206 -5.31 4.17 12.75
C SER A 206 -6.74 3.69 13.09
N THR A 207 -7.28 2.73 12.33
CA THR A 207 -8.48 1.94 12.61
C THR A 207 -8.20 0.72 13.49
N ASN A 208 -6.95 0.43 13.86
CA ASN A 208 -6.66 -0.54 14.91
C ASN A 208 -7.12 0.04 16.25
N THR A 209 -8.35 -0.35 16.57
CA THR A 209 -9.13 -0.36 17.80
C THR A 209 -8.39 -0.96 19.01
N ILE A 210 -7.12 -0.60 19.20
CA ILE A 210 -6.39 -0.90 20.42
C ILE A 210 -7.02 -0.04 21.53
N GLU A 211 -7.89 -0.71 22.29
CA GLU A 211 -8.35 -0.38 23.65
C GLU A 211 -9.71 0.29 23.90
N VAL A 212 -10.63 0.38 22.94
CA VAL A 212 -12.01 0.81 23.27
C VAL A 212 -12.76 -0.19 24.17
N ASN A 213 -12.40 -1.49 24.15
CA ASN A 213 -12.99 -2.48 25.05
C ASN A 213 -12.38 -2.53 26.47
N ARG A 214 -11.29 -1.79 26.75
CA ARG A 214 -10.76 -1.69 28.12
C ARG A 214 -11.32 -0.50 28.89
N ALA A 215 -11.94 0.46 28.20
CA ALA A 215 -12.65 1.58 28.81
C ALA A 215 -14.11 1.25 29.22
N PHE A 216 -14.69 0.15 28.72
CA PHE A 216 -16.09 -0.21 29.04
C PHE A 216 -16.25 -0.87 30.42
N THR A 217 -15.18 -1.38 31.04
CA THR A 217 -15.25 -2.03 32.37
C THR A 217 -14.86 -1.11 33.53
N SER A 218 -14.52 0.16 33.29
CA SER A 218 -14.26 1.15 34.35
C SER A 218 -15.31 2.26 34.45
N ASN A 219 -16.37 2.23 33.64
CA ASN A 219 -17.39 3.29 33.57
C ASN A 219 -18.49 3.19 34.65
N LEU A 220 -18.10 3.02 35.93
CA LEU A 220 -19.04 3.17 37.06
C LEU A 220 -18.83 4.43 37.89
N VAL A 221 -17.80 5.24 37.65
CA VAL A 221 -17.64 6.49 38.41
C VAL A 221 -17.07 7.59 37.54
N SER A 222 -17.95 8.30 36.83
CA SER A 222 -18.08 9.77 36.91
C SER A 222 -18.94 10.27 35.74
N SER A 223 -20.13 10.75 36.10
CA SER A 223 -20.95 11.58 35.24
C SER A 223 -20.16 12.79 34.71
N SER A 224 -20.45 13.20 33.48
CA SER A 224 -19.92 14.37 32.78
C SER A 224 -18.44 14.30 32.35
N LYS A 225 -18.21 13.77 31.14
CA LYS A 225 -17.42 14.36 30.04
C LYS A 225 -17.09 13.28 29.00
N SER A 226 -17.33 13.60 27.74
CA SER A 226 -16.75 12.92 26.58
C SER A 226 -17.22 11.49 26.32
N ALA A 227 -18.53 11.32 26.10
CA ALA A 227 -19.08 10.19 25.36
C ALA A 227 -19.53 10.67 23.97
N VAL A 228 -18.61 11.18 23.16
CA VAL A 228 -18.81 11.43 21.73
C VAL A 228 -17.51 11.14 21.01
N SER A 229 -17.64 10.52 19.84
CA SER A 229 -16.60 10.10 18.90
C SER A 229 -16.03 8.69 19.14
N LEU A 230 -16.71 7.71 18.56
CA LEU A 230 -16.08 6.53 17.95
C LEU A 230 -15.20 6.97 16.74
N GLY A 231 -14.38 7.99 16.93
CA GLY A 231 -13.52 8.59 15.92
C GLY A 231 -12.12 8.59 16.46
N ASN A 232 -11.20 8.11 15.63
CA ASN A 232 -9.77 8.02 15.85
C ASN A 232 -9.27 9.18 16.73
N VAL A 233 -8.91 8.90 17.99
CA VAL A 233 -8.21 9.89 18.82
C VAL A 233 -6.90 10.20 18.11
N PRO A 234 -6.62 11.47 17.76
CA PRO A 234 -5.40 11.79 17.02
C PRO A 234 -4.19 11.33 17.83
N LEU A 235 -3.24 10.66 17.17
CA LEU A 235 -2.07 10.04 17.80
C LEU A 235 -1.28 11.03 18.68
N ILE A 236 -1.31 12.32 18.33
CA ILE A 236 -0.67 13.37 19.12
C ILE A 236 -1.35 13.56 20.48
N GLU A 237 -2.68 13.50 20.53
CA GLU A 237 -3.43 13.68 21.78
C GLU A 237 -3.28 12.45 22.68
N SER A 238 -3.22 11.25 22.10
CA SER A 238 -2.92 10.03 22.88
C SER A 238 -1.50 10.05 23.43
N LEU A 239 -0.52 10.54 22.66
CA LEU A 239 0.86 10.72 23.12
C LEU A 239 0.95 11.75 24.24
N VAL A 240 0.29 12.92 24.10
CA VAL A 240 0.23 13.95 25.16
C VAL A 240 -0.41 13.39 26.42
N LYS A 241 -1.51 12.62 26.31
CA LYS A 241 -2.14 11.95 27.46
C LYS A 241 -1.23 10.91 28.09
N LEU A 242 -0.45 10.19 27.29
CA LEU A 242 0.50 9.20 27.80
C LEU A 242 1.67 9.90 28.50
N GLU A 243 2.20 10.99 27.94
CA GLU A 243 3.23 11.83 28.53
C GLU A 243 2.76 12.42 29.86
N GLU A 244 1.54 12.94 29.92
CA GLU A 244 0.92 13.41 31.16
C GLU A 244 0.83 12.28 32.18
N LYS A 245 0.34 11.10 31.80
CA LYS A 245 0.27 9.93 32.68
C LYS A 245 1.65 9.45 33.13
N VAL A 246 2.66 9.51 32.27
CA VAL A 246 4.06 9.15 32.58
C VAL A 246 4.68 10.19 33.52
N SER A 247 4.35 11.47 33.38
CA SER A 247 4.77 12.51 34.33
C SER A 247 4.12 12.34 35.70
N LEU A 248 2.88 11.85 35.73
CA LEU A 248 2.12 11.55 36.95
C LEU A 248 2.55 10.22 37.61
N LEU A 249 3.34 9.39 36.93
CA LEU A 249 3.87 8.12 37.44
C LEU A 249 5.04 8.30 38.43
N ASP A 250 5.41 9.53 38.80
CA ASP A 250 6.22 9.76 40.00
C ASP A 250 5.45 9.28 41.24
N SER A 251 5.88 8.14 41.77
CA SER A 251 5.27 7.46 42.91
C SER A 251 5.05 8.36 44.14
N THR A 252 5.89 9.37 44.32
CA THR A 252 5.79 10.32 45.45
C THR A 252 4.71 11.38 45.22
N ALA A 253 4.56 11.85 43.99
CA ALA A 253 3.52 12.77 43.59
C ALA A 253 2.14 12.10 43.56
N LEU A 254 2.07 10.83 43.11
CA LEU A 254 0.83 10.06 43.05
C LEU A 254 0.19 9.86 44.44
N GLU A 255 1.01 9.58 45.46
CA GLU A 255 0.52 9.41 46.84
C GLU A 255 0.03 10.75 47.42
N GLY A 256 0.71 11.85 47.13
CA GLY A 256 0.26 13.19 47.49
C GLY A 256 -1.05 13.60 46.80
N ILE A 257 -1.22 13.25 45.53
CA ILE A 257 -2.47 13.47 44.78
C ILE A 257 -3.60 12.60 45.35
N ARG A 258 -3.33 11.34 45.71
CA ARG A 258 -4.30 10.44 46.34
C ARG A 258 -4.84 11.01 47.65
N ALA A 259 -3.95 11.50 48.51
CA ALA A 259 -4.33 12.11 49.78
C ALA A 259 -5.17 13.38 49.59
N LYS A 260 -4.78 14.26 48.65
CA LYS A 260 -5.54 15.48 48.31
C LYS A 260 -6.90 15.17 47.67
N ALA A 261 -6.98 14.17 46.79
CA ALA A 261 -8.22 13.74 46.16
C ALA A 261 -9.20 13.15 47.20
N ALA A 262 -8.70 12.40 48.18
CA ALA A 262 -9.52 11.91 49.29
C ALA A 262 -10.09 13.08 50.13
N ALA A 263 -9.27 14.09 50.45
CA ALA A 263 -9.72 15.28 51.17
C ALA A 263 -10.78 16.08 50.37
N LEU A 264 -10.53 16.34 49.08
CA LEU A 264 -11.47 17.03 48.20
C LEU A 264 -12.80 16.27 48.04
N ARG A 265 -12.78 14.93 48.00
CA ARG A 265 -14.00 14.12 47.94
C ARG A 265 -14.86 14.32 49.20
N ILE A 266 -14.23 14.37 50.37
CA ILE A 266 -14.91 14.63 51.64
C ILE A 266 -15.50 16.04 51.66
N GLU A 267 -14.74 17.05 51.22
CA GLU A 267 -15.20 18.43 51.15
C GLU A 267 -16.34 18.62 50.12
N LEU A 268 -16.26 17.97 48.97
CA LEU A 268 -17.29 18.04 47.92
C LEU A 268 -18.57 17.32 48.37
N GLU A 269 -18.46 16.22 49.12
CA GLU A 269 -19.61 15.56 49.74
C GLU A 269 -20.26 16.41 50.85
N ALA A 270 -19.46 17.16 51.60
CA ALA A 270 -19.98 18.13 52.58
C ALA A 270 -20.65 19.33 51.90
N ALA A 271 -20.06 19.84 50.81
CA ALA A 271 -20.59 20.97 50.04
C ALA A 271 -21.84 20.60 49.24
N SER A 272 -21.93 19.38 48.69
CA SER A 272 -23.12 18.90 47.98
C SER A 272 -24.31 18.72 48.92
N LYS A 273 -24.06 18.38 50.19
CA LYS A 273 -25.10 18.38 51.25
C LYS A 273 -25.55 19.80 51.64
N ALA A 274 -24.71 20.82 51.44
CA ALA A 274 -25.00 22.21 51.81
C ALA A 274 -25.65 23.05 50.70
N LYS A 275 -25.52 22.65 49.42
CA LYS A 275 -26.10 23.37 48.27
C LYS A 275 -27.46 22.79 47.87
N THR A 276 -28.51 23.25 48.55
CA THR A 276 -29.91 23.17 48.08
C THR A 276 -30.53 24.55 48.20
N SER A 277 -30.35 25.41 47.19
CA SER A 277 -31.10 26.68 47.13
C SER A 277 -31.56 27.01 45.71
N ILE A 278 -32.83 27.38 45.63
CA ILE A 278 -33.75 27.37 44.49
C ILE A 278 -33.55 28.57 43.52
N ALA A 279 -32.36 29.20 43.51
CA ALA A 279 -32.06 30.34 42.63
C ALA A 279 -31.58 29.93 41.21
N GLU A 280 -31.51 28.63 40.92
CA GLU A 280 -30.77 28.07 39.79
C GLU A 280 -31.53 28.00 38.46
N THR A 281 -32.86 28.14 38.41
CA THR A 281 -33.64 27.78 37.20
C THR A 281 -33.39 28.68 35.98
N ARG A 282 -33.26 30.01 36.15
CA ARG A 282 -32.92 30.92 35.03
C ARG A 282 -31.45 30.84 34.61
N ALA A 283 -30.56 30.61 35.57
CA ALA A 283 -29.14 30.39 35.30
C ALA A 283 -28.92 29.03 34.60
N PHE A 284 -29.74 28.03 34.94
CA PHE A 284 -29.74 26.70 34.34
C PHE A 284 -30.23 26.72 32.89
N GLU A 285 -31.25 27.51 32.56
CA GLU A 285 -31.68 27.69 31.17
C GLU A 285 -30.62 28.43 30.33
N ALA A 286 -29.99 29.47 30.88
CA ALA A 286 -28.88 30.14 30.22
C ALA A 286 -27.67 29.21 30.03
N TYR A 287 -27.34 28.42 31.05
CA TYR A 287 -26.28 27.41 31.00
C TYR A 287 -26.59 26.35 29.94
N LYS A 288 -27.83 25.84 29.88
CA LYS A 288 -28.25 24.87 28.87
C LYS A 288 -28.11 25.43 27.46
N LYS A 289 -28.48 26.70 27.23
CA LYS A 289 -28.28 27.35 25.91
C LYS A 289 -26.81 27.52 25.56
N VAL A 290 -25.96 27.84 26.54
CA VAL A 290 -24.50 27.94 26.34
C VAL A 290 -23.90 26.56 26.05
N GLU A 291 -24.36 25.52 26.74
CA GLU A 291 -23.97 24.13 26.47
C GLU A 291 -24.41 23.71 25.05
N ASP A 292 -25.65 23.99 24.65
CA ASP A 292 -26.15 23.69 23.31
C ASP A 292 -25.32 24.42 22.24
N LEU A 293 -25.00 25.71 22.45
CA LEU A 293 -24.12 26.46 21.56
C LEU A 293 -22.70 25.89 21.53
N HIS A 294 -22.15 25.49 22.68
CA HIS A 294 -20.83 24.87 22.76
C HIS A 294 -20.80 23.54 21.98
N THR A 295 -21.83 22.70 22.10
CA THR A 295 -21.91 21.46 21.31
C THR A 295 -22.05 21.73 19.81
N LEU A 296 -22.75 22.80 19.43
CA LEU A 296 -22.86 23.20 18.02
C LEU A 296 -21.52 23.71 17.50
N VAL A 297 -20.83 24.57 18.25
CA VAL A 297 -19.48 25.04 17.91
C VAL A 297 -18.54 23.86 17.78
N GLN A 298 -18.55 22.92 18.73
CA GLN A 298 -17.70 21.73 18.67
C GLN A 298 -17.96 20.85 17.43
N LYS A 299 -19.22 20.74 16.99
CA LYS A 299 -19.56 20.05 15.73
C LYS A 299 -19.01 20.80 14.52
N ILE A 300 -19.14 22.13 14.49
CA ILE A 300 -18.64 22.96 13.40
C ILE A 300 -17.11 22.93 13.37
N ASP A 301 -16.44 23.01 14.52
CA ASP A 301 -14.97 23.05 14.62
C ASP A 301 -14.34 21.84 13.94
N SER A 302 -14.93 20.65 14.13
CA SER A 302 -14.48 19.43 13.46
C SER A 302 -14.59 19.47 11.92
N ILE A 303 -15.51 20.27 11.38
CA ILE A 303 -15.75 20.40 9.93
C ILE A 303 -14.90 21.55 9.34
N VAL A 304 -14.59 22.58 10.14
CA VAL A 304 -13.86 23.77 9.70
C VAL A 304 -12.47 23.42 9.18
N ASP A 305 -11.79 22.46 9.82
CA ASP A 305 -10.46 22.02 9.38
C ASP A 305 -10.49 21.24 8.04
N GLU A 306 -11.59 20.56 7.74
CA GLU A 306 -11.75 19.79 6.49
C GLU A 306 -12.20 20.67 5.31
N LEU A 307 -12.84 21.80 5.59
CA LEU A 307 -13.43 22.67 4.56
C LEU A 307 -12.41 23.16 3.51
N PRO A 308 -11.19 23.63 3.86
CA PRO A 308 -10.19 24.02 2.88
C PRO A 308 -9.78 22.87 1.95
N ALA A 309 -9.66 21.65 2.47
CA ALA A 309 -9.28 20.47 1.68
C ALA A 309 -10.39 20.11 0.67
N VAL A 310 -11.66 20.17 1.10
CA VAL A 310 -12.82 19.96 0.22
C VAL A 310 -12.88 21.03 -0.89
N VAL A 311 -12.64 22.29 -0.56
CA VAL A 311 -12.59 23.39 -1.56
C VAL A 311 -11.47 23.17 -2.57
N LEU A 312 -10.27 22.74 -2.14
CA LEU A 312 -9.17 22.40 -3.05
C LEU A 312 -9.54 21.23 -3.97
N ARG A 313 -10.22 20.20 -3.44
CA ARG A 313 -10.69 19.07 -4.24
C ARG A 313 -11.73 19.51 -5.28
N PHE A 314 -12.66 20.39 -4.92
CA PHE A 314 -13.61 20.95 -5.88
C PHE A 314 -12.92 21.76 -6.98
N LYS A 315 -11.87 22.53 -6.65
CA LYS A 315 -11.07 23.24 -7.65
C LYS A 315 -10.32 22.29 -8.59
N SER A 316 -9.78 21.18 -8.07
CA SER A 316 -9.19 20.14 -8.92
C SER A 316 -10.22 19.46 -9.82
N LEU A 317 -11.42 19.21 -9.30
CA LEU A 317 -12.53 18.62 -10.05
C LEU A 317 -13.04 19.58 -11.14
N GLU A 318 -13.13 20.88 -10.84
CA GLU A 318 -13.45 21.94 -11.79
C GLU A 318 -12.46 21.95 -12.97
N ASN A 319 -11.15 21.86 -12.71
CA ASN A 319 -10.13 21.77 -13.77
C ASN A 319 -10.31 20.52 -14.66
N ILE A 320 -10.66 19.37 -14.06
CA ILE A 320 -10.94 18.14 -14.79
C ILE A 320 -12.21 18.29 -15.65
N HIS A 321 -13.26 18.90 -15.11
CA HIS A 321 -14.49 19.19 -15.85
C HIS A 321 -14.23 20.12 -17.04
N PHE A 322 -13.47 21.21 -16.84
CA PHE A 322 -13.10 22.10 -17.96
C PHE A 322 -12.33 21.36 -19.05
N SER A 323 -11.37 20.51 -18.66
CA SER A 323 -10.59 19.70 -19.61
C SER A 323 -11.47 18.71 -20.37
N SER A 324 -12.47 18.13 -19.71
CA SER A 324 -13.42 17.20 -20.31
C SER A 324 -14.40 17.88 -21.26
N VAL A 325 -14.91 19.06 -20.91
CA VAL A 325 -15.77 19.87 -21.77
C VAL A 325 -14.99 20.33 -23.02
N ASP A 326 -13.76 20.78 -22.85
CA ASP A 326 -12.88 21.18 -23.97
C ASP A 326 -12.58 20.00 -24.90
N PHE A 327 -12.35 18.80 -24.35
CA PHE A 327 -12.18 17.57 -25.14
C PHE A 327 -13.43 17.22 -25.96
N VAL A 328 -14.62 17.26 -25.35
CA VAL A 328 -15.90 17.01 -26.07
C VAL A 328 -16.11 18.05 -27.18
N SER A 329 -15.74 19.31 -26.97
CA SER A 329 -15.87 20.36 -27.99
C SER A 329 -14.90 20.22 -29.17
N LYS A 330 -13.79 19.50 -28.97
CA LYS A 330 -12.76 19.24 -29.99
C LYS A 330 -13.00 17.95 -30.79
N LEU A 331 -13.99 17.15 -30.40
CA LEU A 331 -14.36 15.88 -31.04
C LEU A 331 -15.46 16.10 -32.10
#